data_AF-A0A914R182-F1
#
_entry.id   AF-A0A914R182-F1
#
_cell.length_a   1.000
_cell.length_b   1.000
_cell.length_c   1.000
_cell.angle_alpha   90.00
_cell.angle_beta   90.00
_cell.angle_gamma   90.00
#
_symmetry.space_group_name_H-M   'P 1'
#
loop_
_entity.id
_entity.type
_entity.pdbx_description
1 polymer ?
#
loop_
_entity_poly.entity_id
_entity_poly.type
_entity_poly.pdbx_seq_one_letter_code
_entity_poly.pdbx_strand_id
1 'polypeptide(L)'
;MFQRQTHKKALSSCVVDNQTDVARHFSLGDLRTLFEFKTDIASDTHNKIKCKRCINGVESIEPPTSADTSSDLANWFHSQINPRKIPDSVLKNMWSCGVITFVFHQKSHEQSQEMKQKIKEEEEDAKDENYDPEKDCDSD
;
A
#
# COMPACT_ATOMS: atom_id res chain seq x y z
N MET A 1 1.75 -14.29 -9.84
CA MET A 1 1.23 -13.33 -10.86
C MET A 1 1.81 -11.91 -10.67
N PHE A 2 1.68 -11.28 -9.50
CA PHE A 2 2.13 -9.88 -9.27
C PHE A 2 3.64 -9.67 -9.48
N GLN A 3 4.49 -10.60 -9.00
CA GLN A 3 5.94 -10.55 -9.19
C GLN A 3 6.35 -10.53 -10.67
N ARG A 4 5.61 -11.23 -11.53
CA ARG A 4 5.85 -11.23 -12.98
C ARG A 4 5.50 -9.89 -13.63
N GLN A 5 4.50 -9.16 -13.10
CA GLN A 5 4.13 -7.83 -13.58
C GLN A 5 5.12 -6.75 -13.11
N THR A 6 5.58 -6.80 -11.86
CA THR A 6 6.64 -5.91 -11.35
C THR A 6 7.93 -6.11 -12.14
N HIS A 7 8.32 -7.36 -12.41
CA HIS A 7 9.49 -7.67 -13.24
C HIS A 7 9.33 -7.13 -14.67
N LYS A 8 8.14 -7.24 -15.27
CA LYS A 8 7.87 -6.69 -16.61
C LYS A 8 7.94 -5.16 -16.66
N LYS A 9 7.51 -4.46 -15.60
CA LYS A 9 7.65 -2.99 -15.49
C LYS A 9 9.11 -2.57 -15.30
N ALA A 10 9.85 -3.26 -14.43
CA ALA A 10 11.29 -3.03 -14.24
C ALA A 10 12.09 -3.27 -15.54
N LEU A 11 11.69 -4.25 -16.35
CA LEU A 11 12.29 -4.50 -17.67
C LEU A 11 11.80 -3.53 -18.76
N SER A 12 10.62 -2.91 -18.60
CA SER A 12 10.08 -1.97 -19.58
C SER A 12 10.91 -0.69 -19.70
N SER A 13 11.67 -0.30 -18.67
CA SER A 13 12.59 0.83 -18.73
C SER A 13 13.93 0.50 -19.42
N CYS A 14 14.13 -0.76 -19.85
CA CYS A 14 15.32 -1.21 -20.57
C CYS A 14 15.08 -1.44 -22.08
N VAL A 15 13.93 -1.01 -22.62
CA VAL A 15 13.55 -1.27 -24.02
C VAL A 15 13.79 -0.03 -24.91
N VAL A 16 15.03 0.47 -24.89
CA VAL A 16 15.74 1.27 -25.90
C VAL A 16 17.21 1.10 -25.50
N ASP A 17 18.03 0.19 -26.03
CA ASP A 17 18.43 0.01 -27.42
C ASP A 17 18.76 -1.46 -27.74
N ASN A 18 18.81 -1.70 -29.04
CA ASN A 18 18.96 -2.93 -29.78
C ASN A 18 20.22 -3.78 -29.46
N GLN A 19 20.07 -5.11 -29.59
CA GLN A 19 21.11 -6.16 -29.72
C GLN A 19 21.82 -6.67 -28.46
N THR A 20 21.23 -7.68 -27.79
CA THR A 20 21.76 -9.06 -27.69
C THR A 20 20.90 -9.93 -26.75
N ASP A 21 20.35 -11.00 -27.30
CA ASP A 21 19.95 -12.26 -26.63
C ASP A 21 19.29 -12.23 -25.24
N VAL A 22 18.07 -11.68 -25.14
CA VAL A 22 17.23 -11.74 -23.92
C VAL A 22 16.31 -12.99 -23.95
N ALA A 23 16.78 -14.10 -24.51
CA ALA A 23 15.99 -15.31 -24.67
C ALA A 23 16.44 -16.40 -23.69
N ARG A 24 15.65 -16.54 -22.60
CA ARG A 24 15.63 -17.64 -21.61
C ARG A 24 16.77 -17.53 -20.58
N HIS A 25 16.52 -17.51 -19.27
CA HIS A 25 15.81 -18.55 -18.53
C HIS A 25 15.38 -18.04 -17.14
N PHE A 26 14.15 -18.34 -16.73
CA PHE A 26 13.90 -18.61 -15.31
C PHE A 26 14.71 -19.86 -14.95
N SER A 27 15.51 -19.79 -13.88
CA SER A 27 16.20 -20.96 -13.39
C SER A 27 15.19 -22.01 -12.88
N LEU A 28 15.62 -23.27 -12.77
CA LEU A 28 14.78 -24.30 -12.16
C LEU A 28 14.40 -23.93 -10.72
N GLY A 29 15.27 -23.20 -10.01
CA GLY A 29 14.97 -22.62 -8.69
C GLY A 29 13.87 -21.56 -8.74
N ASP A 30 13.86 -20.70 -9.75
CA ASP A 30 12.80 -19.71 -9.94
C ASP A 30 11.46 -20.39 -10.22
N LEU A 31 11.46 -21.44 -11.05
CA LEU A 31 10.26 -22.24 -11.33
C LEU A 31 9.72 -22.95 -10.08
N ARG A 32 10.59 -23.43 -9.19
CA ARG A 32 10.17 -23.99 -7.89
C ARG A 32 9.55 -22.93 -6.99
N THR A 33 10.10 -21.72 -6.97
CA THR A 33 9.60 -20.60 -6.16
C THR A 33 8.16 -20.21 -6.54
N LEU A 34 7.72 -20.46 -7.79
CA LEU A 34 6.31 -20.21 -8.20
C LEU A 34 5.30 -21.06 -7.44
N PHE A 35 5.69 -22.22 -6.95
CA PHE A 35 4.83 -23.17 -6.23
C PHE A 35 5.13 -23.22 -4.74
N GLU A 36 6.05 -22.38 -4.27
CA GLU A 36 6.41 -22.30 -2.86
C GLU A 36 5.38 -21.47 -2.11
N PHE A 37 4.86 -22.04 -1.01
CA PHE A 37 4.00 -21.35 -0.08
C PHE A 37 4.77 -21.03 1.19
N LYS A 38 4.86 -19.75 1.54
CA LYS A 38 5.59 -19.26 2.72
C LYS A 38 4.62 -18.68 3.72
N THR A 39 4.54 -19.28 4.90
CA THR A 39 3.63 -18.91 5.98
C THR A 39 4.26 -17.98 7.02
N ASP A 40 5.58 -17.88 7.02
CA ASP A 40 6.41 -17.13 7.97
C ASP A 40 6.58 -15.65 7.58
N ILE A 41 6.24 -15.30 6.34
CA ILE A 41 6.41 -13.95 5.81
C ILE A 41 5.08 -13.28 5.51
N ALA A 42 5.00 -11.99 5.84
CA ALA A 42 3.81 -11.19 5.56
C ALA A 42 3.61 -10.91 4.06
N SER A 43 4.70 -10.76 3.30
CA SER A 43 4.69 -10.56 1.86
C SER A 43 5.98 -11.03 1.21
N ASP A 44 5.88 -12.01 0.30
CA ASP A 44 7.03 -12.50 -0.47
C ASP A 44 7.64 -11.39 -1.35
N THR A 45 6.82 -10.47 -1.85
CA THR A 45 7.30 -9.31 -2.63
C THR A 45 8.15 -8.38 -1.76
N HIS A 46 7.70 -8.05 -0.54
CA HIS A 46 8.48 -7.21 0.37
C HIS A 46 9.81 -7.87 0.77
N ASN A 47 9.77 -9.18 1.04
CA ASN A 47 10.98 -9.95 1.38
C ASN A 47 11.99 -9.94 0.21
N LYS A 48 11.53 -10.14 -1.02
CA LYS A 48 12.39 -10.09 -2.22
C LYS A 48 13.00 -8.70 -2.48
N ILE A 49 12.28 -7.62 -2.15
CA ILE A 49 12.79 -6.24 -2.24
C ILE A 49 13.94 -6.00 -1.24
N LYS A 50 14.03 -6.80 -0.15
CA LYS A 50 15.02 -6.61 0.94
C LYS A 50 15.01 -5.17 1.46
N CYS A 51 13.81 -4.66 1.76
CA CYS A 51 13.60 -3.28 2.15
C CYS A 51 14.38 -2.94 3.43
N LYS A 52 15.13 -1.83 3.41
CA LYS A 52 15.89 -1.32 4.56
C LYS A 52 15.10 -0.30 5.40
N ARG A 53 13.95 0.15 4.90
CA ARG A 53 13.07 1.14 5.57
C ARG A 53 12.12 0.50 6.58
N CYS A 54 11.91 -0.82 6.47
CA CYS A 54 11.04 -1.57 7.36
C CYS A 54 11.89 -2.35 8.38
N ILE A 55 11.69 -2.09 9.66
CA ILE A 55 12.36 -2.79 10.77
C ILE A 55 11.29 -3.50 11.57
N ASN A 56 11.38 -4.83 11.68
CA ASN A 56 10.40 -5.66 12.39
C ASN A 56 8.95 -5.41 11.97
N GLY A 57 8.70 -5.18 10.67
CA GLY A 57 7.36 -4.89 10.13
C GLY A 57 6.84 -3.46 10.36
N VAL A 58 7.65 -2.59 10.96
CA VAL A 58 7.34 -1.16 11.09
C VAL A 58 8.17 -0.37 10.09
N GLU A 59 7.51 0.42 9.26
CA GLU A 59 8.19 1.37 8.37
C GLU A 59 8.74 2.55 9.19
N SER A 60 10.05 2.53 9.43
CA SER A 60 10.79 3.55 10.20
C SER A 60 11.15 4.77 9.38
N ILE A 61 11.32 4.61 8.06
CA ILE A 61 11.66 5.69 7.13
C ILE A 61 10.58 5.77 6.07
N GLU A 62 9.95 6.93 5.96
CA GLU A 62 8.94 7.18 4.93
C GLU A 62 9.54 7.11 3.52
N PRO A 63 8.73 6.80 2.50
CA PRO A 63 9.21 6.81 1.14
C PRO A 63 9.61 8.22 0.67
N PRO A 64 10.41 8.34 -0.39
CA PRO A 64 10.81 9.64 -0.94
C PRO A 64 9.59 10.50 -1.30
N THR A 65 9.66 11.80 -1.03
CA THR A 65 8.57 12.75 -1.35
C THR A 65 8.30 12.88 -2.86
N SER A 66 9.30 12.56 -3.69
CA SER A 66 9.18 12.50 -5.14
C SER A 66 8.54 11.20 -5.65
N ALA A 67 8.30 10.22 -4.78
CA ALA A 67 7.71 8.95 -5.19
C ALA A 67 6.22 9.14 -5.51
N ASP A 68 5.77 8.43 -6.53
CA ASP A 68 4.42 8.48 -7.08
C ASP A 68 3.91 7.06 -7.41
N THR A 69 2.73 6.94 -8.00
CA THR A 69 2.15 5.64 -8.39
C THR A 69 2.89 4.95 -9.56
N SER A 70 3.86 5.62 -10.19
CA SER A 70 4.70 5.03 -11.24
C SER A 70 6.02 4.49 -10.68
N SER A 71 6.40 4.94 -9.49
CA SER A 71 7.62 4.54 -8.77
C SER A 71 7.62 3.07 -8.37
N ASP A 72 8.81 2.52 -8.13
CA ASP A 72 8.99 1.15 -7.64
C ASP A 72 8.27 0.90 -6.31
N LEU A 73 7.82 -0.33 -6.09
CA LEU A 73 7.20 -0.76 -4.82
C LEU A 73 8.13 -0.55 -3.61
N ALA A 74 9.45 -0.55 -3.83
CA ALA A 74 10.44 -0.24 -2.80
C ALA A 74 10.31 1.21 -2.29
N ASN A 75 9.76 2.10 -3.11
CA ASN A 75 9.55 3.53 -2.83
C ASN A 75 8.08 3.86 -2.53
N TRP A 76 7.22 2.86 -2.33
CA TRP A 76 5.84 3.05 -1.85
C TRP A 76 5.78 2.92 -0.33
N PHE A 77 4.68 3.37 0.28
CA PHE A 77 4.46 3.18 1.70
C PHE A 77 4.22 1.71 2.02
N HIS A 78 4.85 1.23 3.10
CA HIS A 78 4.80 -0.15 3.56
C HIS A 78 4.03 -0.26 4.87
N SER A 79 2.94 -1.03 4.88
CA SER A 79 2.13 -1.29 6.08
C SER A 79 2.04 -2.79 6.31
N GLN A 80 2.64 -3.28 7.40
CA GLN A 80 2.56 -4.68 7.82
C GLN A 80 1.82 -4.84 9.15
N ILE A 81 2.17 -4.03 10.16
CA ILE A 81 1.58 -4.14 11.51
C ILE A 81 0.44 -3.14 11.69
N ASN A 82 0.70 -1.87 11.34
CA ASN A 82 -0.19 -0.77 11.64
C ASN A 82 -0.80 -0.18 10.37
N PRO A 83 -2.14 -0.14 10.23
CA PRO A 83 -2.81 0.46 9.08
C PRO A 83 -2.96 1.98 9.21
N ARG A 84 -2.39 2.61 10.25
CA ARG A 84 -2.58 4.04 10.54
C ARG A 84 -2.18 4.95 9.36
N LYS A 85 -1.15 4.57 8.62
CA LYS A 85 -0.66 5.33 7.46
C LYS A 85 -1.51 5.12 6.20
N ILE A 86 -2.43 4.14 6.21
CA ILE A 86 -3.30 3.85 5.08
C ILE A 86 -4.41 4.92 5.03
N PRO A 87 -4.57 5.65 3.92
CA PRO A 87 -5.61 6.67 3.81
C PRO A 87 -7.02 6.05 3.74
N ASP A 88 -7.16 4.93 3.02
CA ASP A 88 -8.42 4.22 2.77
C ASP A 88 -9.06 3.67 4.06
N SER A 89 -10.24 4.19 4.40
CA SER A 89 -11.02 3.81 5.60
C SER A 89 -11.60 2.40 5.51
N VAL A 90 -12.04 1.96 4.34
CA VAL A 90 -12.56 0.60 4.14
C VAL A 90 -11.44 -0.41 4.33
N LEU A 91 -10.26 -0.14 3.77
CA LEU A 91 -9.09 -1.01 3.94
C LEU A 91 -8.61 -1.05 5.40
N LYS A 92 -8.65 0.09 6.10
CA LYS A 92 -8.38 0.16 7.56
C LYS A 92 -9.37 -0.68 8.37
N ASN A 93 -10.66 -0.60 8.06
CA ASN A 93 -11.70 -1.33 8.78
C ASN A 93 -11.59 -2.85 8.59
N MET A 94 -11.11 -3.30 7.43
CA MET A 94 -10.87 -4.72 7.17
C MET A 94 -9.58 -5.27 7.81
N TRP A 95 -8.73 -4.40 8.35
CA TRP A 95 -7.46 -4.82 8.94
C TRP A 95 -7.65 -5.74 10.15
N SER A 96 -8.67 -5.49 10.98
CA SER A 96 -8.96 -6.29 12.17
C SER A 96 -9.46 -7.71 11.85
N CYS A 97 -9.87 -7.98 10.61
CA CYS A 97 -10.30 -9.30 10.19
C CYS A 97 -9.13 -10.30 10.05
N GLY A 98 -7.88 -9.85 10.13
CA GLY A 98 -6.69 -10.72 10.09
C GLY A 98 -6.41 -11.35 8.72
N VAL A 99 -7.16 -10.96 7.68
CA VAL A 99 -7.00 -11.47 6.30
C VAL A 99 -5.91 -10.72 5.52
N ILE A 100 -5.55 -9.51 5.94
CA ILE A 100 -4.53 -8.68 5.32
C ILE A 100 -3.22 -8.83 6.10
N THR A 101 -2.18 -9.31 5.43
CA THR A 101 -0.85 -9.48 6.03
C THR A 101 0.11 -8.32 5.73
N PHE A 102 -0.07 -7.65 4.58
CA PHE A 102 0.80 -6.57 4.13
C PHE A 102 0.13 -5.72 3.06
N VAL A 103 0.39 -4.41 3.06
CA VAL A 103 -0.08 -3.47 2.05
C VAL A 103 1.06 -2.57 1.55
N PHE A 104 1.18 -2.48 0.23
CA PHE A 104 1.88 -1.39 -0.45
C PHE A 104 0.83 -0.36 -0.86
N HIS A 105 1.00 0.91 -0.48
CA HIS A 105 0.08 1.96 -0.92
C HIS A 105 0.83 3.21 -1.39
N GLN A 106 0.21 3.91 -2.33
CA GLN A 106 0.71 5.20 -2.82
C GLN A 106 -0.45 6.03 -3.37
N LYS A 107 -0.28 7.36 -3.39
CA LYS A 107 -1.23 8.31 -3.96
C LYS A 107 -0.67 8.91 -5.26
N SER A 108 -1.53 9.14 -6.25
CA SER A 108 -1.13 9.79 -7.51
C SER A 108 -0.86 11.29 -7.30
N HIS A 109 -1.69 11.94 -6.49
CA HIS A 109 -1.59 13.36 -6.18
C HIS A 109 -1.91 13.60 -4.71
N GLU A 110 -1.32 14.66 -4.15
CA GLU A 110 -1.76 15.23 -2.89
C GLU A 110 -3.15 15.84 -3.10
N GLN A 111 -4.14 15.46 -2.29
CA GLN A 111 -5.41 16.19 -2.27
C GLN A 111 -5.13 17.62 -1.79
N SER A 112 -5.52 18.61 -2.60
CA SER A 112 -5.39 20.03 -2.29
C SER A 112 -5.95 20.34 -0.91
N GLN A 113 -5.31 21.25 -0.16
CA GLN A 113 -5.75 21.63 1.19
C GLN A 113 -7.22 22.11 1.19
N GLU A 114 -7.64 22.79 0.13
CA GLU A 114 -9.04 23.22 -0.09
C GLU A 114 -10.04 22.06 -0.11
N MET A 115 -9.66 20.90 -0.66
CA MET A 115 -10.53 19.72 -0.71
C MET A 115 -10.61 19.02 0.65
N LYS A 116 -9.49 19.01 1.40
CA LYS A 116 -9.46 18.49 2.78
C LYS A 116 -10.29 19.34 3.74
N GLN A 117 -10.33 20.65 3.52
CA GLN A 117 -11.14 21.60 4.29
C GLN A 117 -12.63 21.36 4.04
N LYS A 118 -13.05 21.26 2.78
CA LYS A 118 -14.44 20.98 2.40
C LYS A 118 -14.97 19.67 2.95
N ILE A 119 -14.17 18.60 2.91
CA ILE A 119 -14.59 17.29 3.47
C ILE A 119 -14.76 17.37 4.99
N LYS A 120 -13.91 18.13 5.69
CA LYS A 120 -14.07 18.37 7.14
C LYS A 120 -15.31 19.17 7.47
N GLU A 121 -15.57 20.24 6.70
CA GLU A 121 -16.76 21.08 6.84
C GLU A 121 -18.02 20.24 6.59
N GLU A 122 -18.06 19.43 5.53
CA GLU A 122 -19.18 18.50 5.24
C GLU A 122 -19.37 17.42 6.32
N GLU A 123 -18.29 16.88 6.92
CA GLU A 123 -18.38 15.92 8.03
C GLU A 123 -18.81 16.56 9.36
N GLU A 124 -18.54 17.84 9.58
CA GLU A 124 -19.01 18.61 10.74
C GLU A 124 -20.49 19.00 10.58
N ASP A 125 -20.88 19.48 9.40
CA ASP A 125 -22.28 19.81 9.08
C ASP A 125 -23.19 18.56 9.16
N ALA A 126 -22.73 17.41 8.66
CA ALA A 126 -23.49 16.14 8.74
C ALA A 126 -23.66 15.60 10.17
N LYS A 127 -22.82 16.04 11.13
CA LYS A 127 -22.99 15.73 12.56
C LYS A 127 -23.97 16.67 13.24
N ASP A 128 -24.03 17.92 12.80
CA ASP A 128 -24.99 18.91 13.32
C ASP A 128 -26.41 18.60 12.83
N GLU A 129 -26.57 18.14 11.58
CA GLU A 129 -27.87 17.70 11.05
C GLU A 129 -28.41 16.39 11.69
N ASN A 130 -27.57 15.60 12.35
CA ASN A 130 -27.98 14.40 13.12
C ASN A 130 -28.13 14.68 14.63
N TYR A 131 -28.05 15.95 15.06
CA TYR A 131 -28.35 16.35 16.42
C TYR A 131 -29.88 16.27 16.65
N ASP A 132 -30.30 15.26 17.41
CA ASP A 132 -31.68 15.10 17.89
C ASP A 132 -31.78 15.69 19.31
N PRO A 133 -32.29 16.93 19.47
CA PRO A 133 -32.39 17.58 20.78
C PRO A 133 -33.41 16.93 21.72
N GLU A 134 -34.21 15.96 21.29
CA GLU A 134 -35.28 15.34 22.11
C GLU A 134 -34.82 14.12 22.93
N LYS A 135 -33.51 13.79 22.95
CA LYS A 135 -32.98 12.66 23.74
C LYS A 135 -32.45 12.99 25.14
N ASP A 136 -32.35 14.25 25.52
CA ASP A 136 -31.77 14.67 26.81
C ASP A 136 -32.81 15.21 27.82
N CYS A 137 -34.08 14.85 27.68
CA CYS A 137 -35.11 15.14 28.68
C CYS A 137 -35.71 13.86 29.26
N ASP A 138 -34.90 13.06 29.96
CA ASP A 138 -35.38 12.23 31.09
C ASP A 138 -34.17 11.58 31.76
N SER A 139 -33.76 12.09 32.91
CA SER A 139 -33.44 11.30 34.12
C SER A 139 -32.91 12.20 35.25
N ASP A 140 -33.76 12.28 36.28
CA ASP A 140 -33.57 12.65 37.70
C ASP A 140 -33.23 14.11 38.11
#